data_AF-A0A537WAX5-F1
#
_entry.id   AF-A0A537WAX5-F1
#
_cell.length_a   1.000
_cell.length_b   1.000
_cell.length_c   1.000
_cell.angle_alpha   90.00
_cell.angle_beta   90.00
_cell.angle_gamma   90.00
#
_symmetry.space_group_name_H-M   'P 1'
#
loop_
_entity.id
_entity.type
_entity.pdbx_description
1 polymer ?
#
loop_
_entity_poly.entity_id
_entity_poly.type
_entity_poly.pdbx_seq_one_letter_code
_entity_poly.pdbx_strand_id
1 'polypeptide(L)'
;MKRFLTALGVLAAVGVLVPASVTAGSAAIANGGGNGTFDGVNSGSHFGFGVIYGASVHGHFECNMAGNAPFDGLHLMAVEGTVTSGTVNAATGTATFAGTATLHVDNQKSTIGFEVKIHEGGPLAGWLQLTVIGSPLGPVFTFPVEHVLTGQITVH
;
A
#
# COMPACT_ATOMS: atom_id res chain seq x y z
N MET A 1 23.82 64.73 54.48
CA MET A 1 24.12 65.48 53.24
C MET A 1 24.34 64.45 52.11
N LYS A 2 23.76 64.67 50.91
CA LYS A 2 24.40 64.54 49.57
C LYS A 2 25.48 63.42 49.41
N ARG A 3 25.42 62.41 48.52
CA ARG A 3 24.90 62.29 47.12
C ARG A 3 24.74 60.79 46.71
N PHE A 4 23.63 60.38 46.07
CA PHE A 4 23.43 60.00 44.63
C PHE A 4 24.01 58.64 44.11
N LEU A 5 23.12 57.80 43.52
CA LEU A 5 23.26 56.97 42.27
C LEU A 5 24.40 55.90 42.26
N THR A 6 24.43 54.76 41.53
CA THR A 6 23.60 53.96 40.58
C THR A 6 24.29 52.57 40.44
N ALA A 7 23.77 51.46 39.88
CA ALA A 7 22.48 51.06 39.27
C ALA A 7 22.28 49.54 39.49
N LEU A 8 21.04 49.03 39.62
CA LEU A 8 20.30 48.25 38.60
C LEU A 8 21.09 47.17 37.82
N GLY A 9 20.74 45.90 38.04
CA GLY A 9 21.28 44.73 37.32
C GLY A 9 20.32 43.54 37.38
N VAL A 10 19.08 43.72 36.89
CA VAL A 10 18.10 42.62 36.81
C VAL A 10 18.43 41.75 35.60
N LEU A 11 19.00 40.57 35.86
CA LEU A 11 19.32 39.59 34.82
C LEU A 11 18.04 38.83 34.41
N ALA A 12 17.31 39.36 33.43
CA ALA A 12 16.14 38.70 32.87
C ALA A 12 16.57 37.50 32.00
N ALA A 13 16.51 36.29 32.57
CA ALA A 13 16.70 35.06 31.82
C ALA A 13 15.50 34.81 30.89
N VAL A 14 15.61 35.26 29.63
CA VAL A 14 14.64 34.94 28.58
C VAL A 14 14.79 33.47 28.21
N GLY A 15 14.00 32.62 28.85
CA GLY A 15 13.86 31.22 28.46
C GLY A 15 13.25 31.13 27.07
N VAL A 16 14.09 30.87 26.06
CA VAL A 16 13.62 30.62 24.69
C VAL A 16 12.87 29.29 24.68
N LEU A 17 11.54 29.38 24.70
CA LEU A 17 10.66 28.25 24.40
C LEU A 17 10.85 27.87 22.93
N VAL A 18 11.80 26.98 22.66
CA VAL A 18 11.92 26.33 21.35
C VAL A 18 10.65 25.47 21.18
N PRO A 19 9.78 25.77 20.20
CA PRO A 19 8.64 24.90 19.96
C PRO A 19 9.18 23.55 19.49
N ALA A 20 8.85 22.48 20.23
CA ALA A 20 9.12 21.14 19.78
C ALA A 20 8.30 20.88 18.52
N SER A 21 8.92 21.03 17.36
CA SER A 21 8.34 20.70 16.07
C SER A 21 8.13 19.18 16.03
N VAL A 22 6.93 18.74 16.42
CA VAL A 22 6.43 17.41 16.14
C VAL A 22 6.43 17.24 14.62
N THR A 23 7.48 16.61 14.12
CA THR A 23 7.52 16.10 12.75
C THR A 23 6.45 15.01 12.67
N ALA A 24 5.26 15.38 12.19
CA ALA A 24 4.34 14.41 11.63
C ALA A 24 5.13 13.67 10.54
N GLY A 25 5.51 12.43 10.81
CA GLY A 25 6.26 11.63 9.86
C GLY A 25 5.47 11.58 8.56
N SER A 26 6.13 11.85 7.43
CA SER A 26 5.52 11.72 6.12
C SER A 26 4.87 10.34 6.02
N ALA A 27 3.57 10.29 5.72
CA ALA A 27 2.88 9.03 5.58
C ALA A 27 3.54 8.24 4.45
N ALA A 28 3.94 7.01 4.72
CA ALA A 28 4.53 6.15 3.71
C ALA A 28 3.45 5.74 2.69
N ILE A 29 3.85 5.53 1.44
CA ILE A 29 2.97 5.26 0.31
C ILE A 29 3.48 4.00 -0.38
N ALA A 30 2.56 3.08 -0.66
CA ALA A 30 2.79 2.04 -1.66
C ALA A 30 1.87 2.29 -2.85
N ASN A 31 2.43 2.36 -4.05
CA ASN A 31 1.65 2.42 -5.28
C ASN A 31 2.28 1.57 -6.36
N GLY A 32 1.48 1.21 -7.35
CA GLY A 32 1.97 0.49 -8.51
C GLY A 32 0.87 0.17 -9.49
N GLY A 33 1.29 -0.27 -10.67
CA GLY A 33 0.37 -0.74 -11.70
C GLY A 33 1.09 -1.20 -12.96
N GLY A 34 0.37 -1.96 -13.78
CA GLY A 34 0.87 -2.52 -15.03
C GLY A 34 0.35 -3.94 -15.26
N ASN A 35 1.15 -4.76 -15.93
CA ASN A 35 0.87 -6.18 -16.13
C ASN A 35 1.77 -7.05 -15.26
N GLY A 36 1.28 -8.22 -14.86
CA GLY A 36 2.08 -9.22 -14.18
C GLY A 36 2.00 -10.63 -14.80
N THR A 37 2.79 -11.55 -14.28
CA THR A 37 2.78 -12.98 -14.61
C THR A 37 1.79 -13.78 -13.76
N PHE A 38 0.96 -14.66 -14.34
CA PHE A 38 0.18 -15.59 -13.52
C PHE A 38 0.94 -16.87 -13.12
N ASP A 39 1.87 -17.30 -13.96
CA ASP A 39 2.62 -18.56 -13.87
C ASP A 39 4.15 -18.35 -13.87
N GLY A 40 4.60 -17.09 -13.74
CA GLY A 40 6.00 -16.68 -13.85
C GLY A 40 6.53 -16.53 -15.29
N VAL A 41 5.71 -16.79 -16.33
CA VAL A 41 6.16 -16.81 -17.74
C VAL A 41 5.24 -16.01 -18.68
N ASN A 42 3.92 -16.16 -18.53
CA ASN A 42 2.89 -15.58 -19.39
C ASN A 42 2.21 -14.38 -18.71
N SER A 43 1.80 -13.39 -19.52
CA SER A 43 1.02 -12.23 -19.05
C SER A 43 -0.33 -12.68 -18.50
N GLY A 44 -0.51 -12.53 -17.19
CA GLY A 44 -1.70 -12.90 -16.43
C GLY A 44 -2.64 -11.73 -16.24
N SER A 45 -2.29 -10.85 -15.30
CA SER A 45 -3.19 -9.77 -14.88
C SER A 45 -2.87 -8.39 -15.49
N HIS A 46 -3.84 -7.50 -15.34
CA HIS A 46 -3.62 -6.06 -15.19
C HIS A 46 -3.90 -5.69 -13.73
N PHE A 47 -2.96 -5.03 -13.05
CA PHE A 47 -3.12 -4.59 -11.67
C PHE A 47 -2.89 -3.10 -11.50
N GLY A 48 -3.46 -2.52 -10.44
CA GLY A 48 -3.26 -1.13 -10.04
C GLY A 48 -3.62 -0.91 -8.57
N PHE A 49 -2.82 -0.12 -7.86
CA PHE A 49 -3.13 0.27 -6.48
C PHE A 49 -2.46 1.58 -6.05
N GLY A 50 -3.04 2.18 -5.03
CA GLY A 50 -2.45 3.26 -4.25
C GLY A 50 -2.92 3.17 -2.81
N VAL A 51 -1.97 3.07 -1.88
CA VAL A 51 -2.20 2.88 -0.44
C VAL A 51 -1.34 3.85 0.35
N ILE A 52 -1.96 4.54 1.30
CA ILE A 52 -1.33 5.51 2.19
C ILE A 52 -1.33 4.94 3.62
N TYR A 53 -0.14 4.84 4.21
CA TYR A 53 0.13 4.35 5.55
C TYR A 53 0.40 5.53 6.49
N GLY A 54 -0.68 6.17 6.94
CA GLY A 54 -0.64 7.24 7.95
C GLY A 54 -1.15 6.77 9.31
N ALA A 55 -1.81 7.67 10.04
CA ALA A 55 -2.55 7.32 11.27
C ALA A 55 -3.68 6.29 11.03
N SER A 56 -4.18 6.23 9.79
CA SER A 56 -5.10 5.21 9.28
C SER A 56 -4.60 4.73 7.92
N VAL A 57 -4.62 3.42 7.66
CA VAL A 57 -4.32 2.88 6.34
C VAL A 57 -5.56 3.00 5.46
N HIS A 58 -5.38 3.57 4.26
CA HIS A 58 -6.46 3.73 3.29
C HIS A 58 -5.93 3.69 1.86
N GLY A 59 -6.76 3.28 0.92
CA GLY A 59 -6.36 3.16 -0.48
C GLY A 59 -7.33 2.36 -1.32
N HIS A 60 -6.92 2.02 -2.53
CA HIS A 60 -7.67 1.19 -3.46
C HIS A 60 -6.75 0.17 -4.14
N PHE A 61 -7.32 -0.98 -4.49
CA PHE A 61 -6.67 -2.07 -5.21
C PHE A 61 -7.59 -2.59 -6.31
N GLU A 62 -7.03 -2.78 -7.50
CA GLU A 62 -7.66 -3.46 -8.62
C GLU A 62 -6.68 -4.50 -9.18
N CYS A 63 -7.18 -5.71 -9.46
CA CYS A 63 -6.47 -6.72 -10.23
C CYS A 63 -7.45 -7.51 -11.10
N ASN A 64 -7.31 -7.36 -12.43
CA ASN A 64 -8.05 -8.09 -13.45
C ASN A 64 -7.17 -9.24 -13.96
N MET A 65 -7.47 -10.45 -13.50
CA MET A 65 -6.65 -11.65 -13.66
C MET A 65 -6.93 -12.47 -14.92
N ALA A 66 -8.07 -12.23 -15.59
CA ALA A 66 -8.44 -12.98 -16.80
C ALA A 66 -9.09 -12.06 -17.86
N GLY A 67 -8.28 -11.17 -18.44
CA GLY A 67 -8.62 -10.38 -19.62
C GLY A 67 -7.77 -10.67 -20.87
N ASN A 68 -6.61 -11.32 -20.73
CA ASN A 68 -5.59 -11.46 -21.79
C ASN A 68 -5.20 -12.91 -22.12
N ALA A 69 -5.32 -13.84 -21.17
CA ALA A 69 -5.07 -15.28 -21.39
C ALA A 69 -5.96 -16.15 -20.47
N PRO A 70 -6.39 -17.35 -20.90
CA PRO A 70 -7.08 -18.29 -20.04
C PRO A 70 -6.10 -18.96 -19.07
N PHE A 71 -6.23 -18.70 -17.78
CA PHE A 71 -5.48 -19.43 -16.75
C PHE A 71 -6.31 -20.60 -16.21
N ASP A 72 -5.87 -21.84 -16.46
CA ASP A 72 -6.46 -23.09 -15.93
C ASP A 72 -8.01 -23.17 -15.93
N GLY A 73 -8.64 -22.76 -17.04
CA GLY A 73 -10.10 -22.74 -17.18
C GLY A 73 -10.83 -21.61 -16.44
N LEU A 74 -10.12 -20.73 -15.72
CA LEU A 74 -10.68 -19.53 -15.08
C LEU A 74 -10.99 -18.44 -16.11
N HIS A 75 -12.22 -18.51 -16.62
CA HIS A 75 -13.24 -17.46 -16.51
C HIS A 75 -12.80 -16.08 -15.98
N LEU A 76 -13.31 -15.01 -16.64
CA LEU A 76 -13.05 -13.59 -16.34
C LEU A 76 -13.11 -13.32 -14.83
N MET A 77 -11.97 -12.98 -14.22
CA MET A 77 -11.85 -12.74 -12.79
C MET A 77 -11.23 -11.38 -12.52
N ALA A 78 -11.91 -10.56 -11.74
CA ALA A 78 -11.41 -9.25 -11.30
C ALA A 78 -11.70 -9.03 -9.81
N VAL A 79 -10.74 -8.43 -9.10
CA VAL A 79 -10.87 -8.03 -7.70
C VAL A 79 -10.69 -6.52 -7.63
N GLU A 80 -11.72 -5.81 -7.14
CA GLU A 80 -11.75 -4.35 -6.99
C GLU A 80 -12.14 -4.02 -5.54
N GLY A 81 -11.28 -3.33 -4.78
CA GLY A 81 -11.49 -3.19 -3.34
C GLY A 81 -10.85 -2.01 -2.65
N THR A 82 -11.52 -1.57 -1.58
CA THR A 82 -11.04 -0.53 -0.67
C THR A 82 -10.08 -1.13 0.35
N VAL A 83 -8.89 -0.56 0.45
CA VAL A 83 -7.90 -0.89 1.48
C VAL A 83 -8.25 -0.17 2.78
N THR A 84 -8.21 -0.91 3.89
CA THR A 84 -8.53 -0.40 5.24
C THR A 84 -7.51 -0.77 6.32
N SER A 85 -6.56 -1.66 5.99
CA SER A 85 -5.49 -2.09 6.90
C SER A 85 -4.24 -2.49 6.12
N GLY A 86 -3.10 -2.55 6.79
CA GLY A 86 -1.84 -2.92 6.16
C GLY A 86 -0.61 -2.55 7.00
N THR A 87 0.56 -2.94 6.51
CA THR A 87 1.88 -2.59 7.04
C THR A 87 2.82 -2.24 5.89
N VAL A 88 3.86 -1.45 6.17
CA VAL A 88 4.82 -1.00 5.17
C VAL A 88 6.22 -0.94 5.77
N ASN A 89 7.22 -1.30 4.96
CA ASN A 89 8.63 -1.17 5.28
C ASN A 89 9.36 -0.64 4.03
N ALA A 90 9.39 0.69 3.89
CA ALA A 90 10.10 1.38 2.81
C ALA A 90 11.61 1.09 2.81
N ALA A 91 12.22 0.77 3.96
CA ALA A 91 13.65 0.41 4.01
C ALA A 91 13.96 -0.96 3.38
N THR A 92 12.95 -1.81 3.19
CA THR A 92 13.06 -3.08 2.46
C THR A 92 12.20 -3.14 1.20
N GLY A 93 11.62 -2.00 0.78
CA GLY A 93 10.76 -1.94 -0.40
C GLY A 93 9.50 -2.81 -0.35
N THR A 94 9.00 -3.18 0.84
CA THR A 94 7.88 -4.12 0.98
C THR A 94 6.67 -3.49 1.66
N ALA A 95 5.48 -3.99 1.31
CA ALA A 95 4.25 -3.63 2.00
C ALA A 95 3.23 -4.78 1.97
N THR A 96 2.24 -4.69 2.84
CA THR A 96 1.05 -5.55 2.84
C THR A 96 -0.17 -4.66 3.03
N PHE A 97 -1.26 -4.93 2.32
CA PHE A 97 -2.51 -4.20 2.47
C PHE A 97 -3.71 -5.12 2.31
N ALA A 98 -4.78 -4.82 3.03
CA ALA A 98 -5.97 -5.67 3.11
C ALA A 98 -7.25 -4.84 3.29
N GLY A 99 -8.37 -5.44 2.92
CA GLY A 99 -9.68 -4.81 3.04
C GLY A 99 -10.81 -5.66 2.47
N THR A 100 -11.86 -4.99 1.98
CA THR A 100 -13.03 -5.62 1.36
C THR A 100 -13.06 -5.29 -0.12
N ALA A 101 -13.30 -6.30 -0.95
CA ALA A 101 -13.38 -6.17 -2.40
C ALA A 101 -14.68 -6.77 -2.96
N THR A 102 -15.03 -6.32 -4.16
CA THR A 102 -15.91 -7.06 -5.06
C THR A 102 -15.05 -7.98 -5.90
N LEU A 103 -15.29 -9.28 -5.80
CA LEU A 103 -14.81 -10.28 -6.75
C LEU A 103 -15.86 -10.44 -7.86
N HIS A 104 -15.44 -10.22 -9.10
CA HIS A 104 -16.17 -10.66 -10.29
C HIS A 104 -15.61 -12.01 -10.72
N VAL A 105 -16.50 -12.97 -11.01
CA VAL A 105 -16.18 -14.22 -11.73
C VAL A 105 -17.26 -14.42 -12.79
N ASP A 106 -16.87 -14.42 -14.07
CA ASP A 106 -17.78 -14.31 -15.21
C ASP A 106 -18.79 -13.16 -15.04
N ASN A 107 -20.07 -13.52 -14.90
CA ASN A 107 -21.21 -12.63 -14.79
C ASN A 107 -21.78 -12.60 -13.35
N GLN A 108 -21.03 -13.14 -12.38
CA GLN A 108 -21.34 -13.15 -10.96
C GLN A 108 -20.46 -12.18 -10.19
N LYS A 109 -21.01 -11.62 -9.10
CA LYS A 109 -20.31 -10.73 -8.18
C LYS A 109 -20.40 -11.27 -6.76
N SER A 110 -19.35 -11.10 -5.97
CA SER A 110 -19.31 -11.51 -4.56
C SER A 110 -18.49 -10.53 -3.74
N THR A 111 -19.00 -10.12 -2.59
CA THR A 111 -18.23 -9.35 -1.60
C THR A 111 -17.29 -10.31 -0.87
N ILE A 112 -15.99 -10.02 -0.92
CA ILE A 112 -14.92 -10.85 -0.32
C ILE A 112 -13.99 -10.01 0.55
N GLY A 113 -13.25 -10.65 1.44
CA GLY A 113 -12.03 -10.06 2.00
C GLY A 113 -10.86 -10.27 1.06
N PHE A 114 -9.85 -9.40 1.12
CA PHE A 114 -8.59 -9.58 0.39
C PHE A 114 -7.37 -9.12 1.19
N GLU A 115 -6.22 -9.72 0.92
CA GLU A 115 -4.89 -9.27 1.33
C GLU A 115 -3.95 -9.30 0.12
N VAL A 116 -3.10 -8.29 -0.06
CA VAL A 116 -2.02 -8.27 -1.04
C VAL A 116 -0.71 -8.01 -0.34
N LYS A 117 0.31 -8.81 -0.66
CA LYS A 117 1.71 -8.57 -0.32
C LYS A 117 2.43 -8.05 -1.55
N ILE A 118 3.32 -7.08 -1.38
CA ILE A 118 4.13 -6.53 -2.48
C ILE A 118 5.60 -6.41 -2.11
N HIS A 119 6.43 -6.43 -3.16
CA HIS A 119 7.79 -5.90 -3.14
C HIS A 119 7.96 -4.94 -4.32
N GLU A 120 8.64 -3.83 -4.09
CA GLU A 120 8.87 -2.81 -5.10
C GLU A 120 9.83 -3.26 -6.21
N GLY A 121 9.74 -2.59 -7.34
CA GLY A 121 10.56 -2.85 -8.52
C GLY A 121 9.78 -2.71 -9.81
N GLY A 122 10.55 -2.56 -10.90
CA GLY A 122 10.05 -2.68 -12.27
C GLY A 122 9.96 -4.14 -12.72
N PRO A 123 9.99 -4.40 -14.04
CA PRO A 123 9.86 -5.74 -14.61
C PRO A 123 10.79 -6.79 -13.98
N LEU A 124 10.21 -7.93 -13.62
CA LEU A 124 10.81 -9.11 -12.96
C LEU A 124 11.45 -8.89 -11.58
N ALA A 125 11.60 -7.63 -11.12
CA ALA A 125 12.11 -7.29 -9.80
C ALA A 125 10.99 -7.02 -8.79
N GLY A 126 9.95 -6.28 -9.21
CA GLY A 126 8.75 -6.07 -8.43
C GLY A 126 7.82 -7.28 -8.51
N TRP A 127 7.07 -7.53 -7.44
CA TRP A 127 6.05 -8.58 -7.43
C TRP A 127 4.90 -8.26 -6.47
N LEU A 128 3.76 -8.92 -6.70
CA LEU A 128 2.61 -8.94 -5.81
C LEU A 128 2.15 -10.38 -5.55
N GLN A 129 1.47 -10.60 -4.44
CA GLN A 129 0.76 -11.85 -4.17
C GLN A 129 -0.61 -11.55 -3.56
N LEU A 130 -1.67 -11.97 -4.23
CA LEU A 130 -3.06 -11.80 -3.81
C LEU A 130 -3.54 -13.01 -3.01
N THR A 131 -4.24 -12.74 -1.90
CA THR A 131 -5.07 -13.71 -1.16
C THR A 131 -6.50 -13.20 -1.10
N VAL A 132 -7.46 -14.05 -1.43
CA VAL A 132 -8.91 -13.78 -1.32
C VAL A 132 -9.51 -14.62 -0.19
N ILE A 133 -10.48 -14.04 0.51
CA ILE A 133 -11.04 -14.58 1.76
C ILE A 133 -12.57 -14.57 1.66
N GLY A 134 -13.20 -15.71 1.96
CA GLY A 134 -14.65 -15.88 1.86
C GLY A 134 -15.18 -15.85 0.42
N SER A 135 -14.45 -16.45 -0.52
CA SER A 135 -14.76 -16.41 -1.95
C SER A 135 -15.35 -17.74 -2.47
N PRO A 136 -15.92 -17.78 -3.69
CA PRO A 136 -16.30 -19.03 -4.35
C PRO A 136 -15.15 -20.02 -4.57
N LEU A 137 -13.88 -19.56 -4.52
CA LEU A 137 -12.68 -20.41 -4.59
C LEU A 137 -12.38 -21.13 -3.26
N GLY A 138 -13.01 -20.70 -2.16
CA GLY A 138 -12.81 -21.27 -0.82
C GLY A 138 -12.79 -20.22 0.30
N PRO A 139 -12.71 -20.67 1.57
CA PRO A 139 -12.67 -19.79 2.73
C PRO A 139 -11.44 -18.88 2.74
N VAL A 140 -10.29 -19.37 2.26
CA VAL A 140 -9.09 -18.61 1.95
C VAL A 140 -8.45 -19.25 0.71
N PHE A 141 -8.09 -18.44 -0.27
CA PHE A 141 -7.35 -18.87 -1.47
C PHE A 141 -6.23 -17.87 -1.76
N THR A 142 -4.99 -18.35 -1.88
CA THR A 142 -3.81 -17.53 -2.18
C THR A 142 -3.32 -17.86 -3.57
N PHE A 143 -3.22 -16.85 -4.42
CA PHE A 143 -2.70 -16.98 -5.77
C PHE A 143 -1.17 -17.17 -5.76
N PRO A 144 -0.58 -17.71 -6.84
CA PRO A 144 0.86 -17.65 -7.06
C PRO A 144 1.41 -16.22 -6.97
N VAL A 145 2.73 -16.10 -6.77
CA VAL A 145 3.40 -14.79 -6.82
C VAL A 145 3.42 -14.30 -8.27
N GLU A 146 2.92 -13.09 -8.47
CA GLU A 146 2.86 -12.41 -9.75
C GLU A 146 4.00 -11.38 -9.85
N HIS A 147 4.95 -11.61 -10.75
CA HIS A 147 6.03 -10.66 -11.03
C HIS A 147 5.55 -9.59 -12.02
N VAL A 148 6.00 -8.36 -11.84
CA VAL A 148 5.76 -7.25 -12.78
C VAL A 148 6.35 -7.62 -14.15
N LEU A 149 5.58 -7.48 -15.22
CA LEU A 149 6.02 -7.58 -16.61
C LEU A 149 6.14 -6.21 -17.27
N THR A 150 5.19 -5.31 -16.98
CA THR A 150 5.17 -3.92 -17.44
C THR A 150 4.80 -3.01 -16.28
N GLY A 151 5.21 -1.74 -16.33
CA GLY A 151 4.97 -0.80 -15.24
C GLY A 151 5.93 -1.00 -14.07
N GLN A 152 5.50 -0.65 -12.86
CA GLN A 152 6.34 -0.61 -11.66
C GLN A 152 5.51 -0.66 -10.37
N ILE A 153 6.12 -1.15 -9.30
CA ILE A 153 5.69 -0.96 -7.90
C ILE A 153 6.72 -0.09 -7.19
N THR A 154 6.28 0.84 -6.34
CA THR A 154 7.14 1.70 -5.50
C THR A 154 6.65 1.71 -4.04
N VAL A 155 7.59 1.81 -3.09
CA VAL A 155 7.30 2.00 -1.66
C VAL A 155 8.22 3.09 -1.09
N HIS A 156 7.65 4.19 -0.57
CA HIS A 156 8.41 5.37 -0.11
C HIS A 156 7.75 6.13 1.04
#